data_AF-A0A8T8M2P5-F1
#
_entry.id   AF-A0A8T8M2P5-F1
#
_cell.length_a   1.000
_cell.length_b   1.000
_cell.length_c   1.000
_cell.angle_alpha   90.00
_cell.angle_beta   90.00
_cell.angle_gamma   90.00
#
_symmetry.space_group_name_H-M   'P 1'
#
loop_
_entity.id
_entity.type
_entity.pdbx_description
1 polymer ?
#
loop_
_entity_poly.entity_id
_entity_poly.type
_entity_poly.pdbx_seq_one_letter_code
_entity_poly.pdbx_strand_id
1 'polypeptide(L)'
;MEISDELLERFPDAPLATAFEVCQMVTSRVSSNTLARHEGLMLEVVLCLFTAEDAGLLTYDLTRPIIQDGKISTGEAYNYIAGVQRHVEGIIAKEAALDLQRSLEARFAKAMNADYGYELTDGDVKEAQQLIDELRKFIQSTPDISDDHRRRLLERLEAVQSELHKKMSSLDRIYCLTIEASIVAGKVGENAKPFLSAAKALFQLAWRTHAHKEGLPSGALPPLLGNDIEPPALD
;
A
#
# COMPACT_ATOMS: atom_id res chain seq x y z
N MET A 1 7.81 -45.36 16.95
CA MET A 1 7.53 -43.95 16.64
C MET A 1 8.09 -43.71 15.26
N GLU A 2 7.20 -43.42 14.33
CA GLU A 2 7.52 -43.10 12.94
C GLU A 2 7.67 -41.58 12.72
N ILE A 3 7.05 -40.74 13.56
CA ILE A 3 7.25 -39.29 13.54
C ILE A 3 8.61 -39.01 14.20
N SER A 4 9.48 -38.27 13.52
CA SER A 4 10.79 -37.93 14.05
C SER A 4 10.73 -36.73 14.99
N ASP A 5 11.65 -36.65 15.95
CA ASP A 5 11.72 -35.52 16.89
C ASP A 5 11.99 -34.21 16.15
N GLU A 6 12.80 -34.23 15.07
CA GLU A 6 13.04 -33.04 14.25
C GLU A 6 11.77 -32.52 13.57
N LEU A 7 10.84 -33.41 13.20
CA LEU A 7 9.55 -33.00 12.66
C LEU A 7 8.67 -32.39 13.76
N LEU A 8 8.70 -32.94 14.98
CA LEU A 8 7.96 -32.41 16.12
C LEU A 8 8.46 -31.03 16.57
N GLU A 9 9.77 -30.81 16.56
CA GLU A 9 10.39 -29.53 16.95
C GLU A 9 9.98 -28.35 16.06
N ARG A 10 9.46 -28.61 14.85
CA ARG A 10 8.98 -27.59 13.90
C ARG A 10 7.57 -27.07 14.19
N PHE A 11 6.81 -27.71 15.08
CA PHE A 11 5.43 -27.31 15.37
C PHE A 11 5.27 -25.88 15.91
N PRO A 12 6.11 -25.39 16.84
CA PRO A 12 6.00 -24.02 17.35
C PRO A 12 6.20 -22.94 16.27
N ASP A 13 7.11 -23.18 15.32
CA ASP A 13 7.49 -22.19 14.31
C ASP A 13 6.65 -22.28 13.03
N ALA A 14 6.21 -23.48 12.66
CA ALA A 14 5.51 -23.74 11.40
C ALA A 14 4.35 -24.74 11.57
N PRO A 15 3.35 -24.44 12.42
CA PRO A 15 2.35 -25.43 12.84
C PRO A 15 1.52 -26.00 11.69
N LEU A 16 1.06 -25.17 10.75
CA LEU A 16 0.27 -25.61 9.61
C LEU A 16 1.09 -26.50 8.65
N ALA A 17 2.30 -26.07 8.28
CA ALA A 17 3.15 -26.84 7.37
C ALA A 17 3.55 -28.18 7.99
N THR A 18 3.91 -28.19 9.28
CA THR A 18 4.28 -29.39 10.01
C THR A 18 3.09 -30.35 10.18
N ALA A 19 1.90 -29.83 10.51
CA ALA A 19 0.68 -30.65 10.58
C ALA A 19 0.31 -31.30 9.24
N PHE A 20 0.48 -30.56 8.13
CA PHE A 20 0.24 -31.10 6.79
C PHE A 20 1.19 -32.25 6.47
N GLU A 21 2.49 -32.09 6.77
CA GLU A 21 3.51 -33.12 6.57
C GLU A 21 3.26 -34.37 7.43
N VAL A 22 2.90 -34.18 8.71
CA VAL A 22 2.51 -35.26 9.63
C VAL A 22 1.28 -36.02 9.09
N CYS A 23 0.26 -35.32 8.58
CA CYS A 23 -0.90 -35.98 7.98
C CYS A 23 -0.52 -36.75 6.70
N GLN A 24 0.39 -36.20 5.88
CA GLN A 24 0.87 -36.84 4.66
C GLN A 24 1.56 -38.17 4.91
N MET A 25 2.18 -38.38 6.08
CA MET A 25 2.77 -39.68 6.46
C MET A 25 1.74 -40.82 6.39
N VAL A 26 0.47 -40.53 6.69
CA VAL A 26 -0.63 -41.50 6.59
C VAL A 26 -1.27 -41.44 5.20
N THR A 27 -1.68 -40.27 4.72
CA THR A 27 -2.51 -40.18 3.50
C THR A 27 -1.75 -40.52 2.22
N SER A 28 -0.42 -40.46 2.22
CA SER A 28 0.41 -40.92 1.09
C SER A 28 0.68 -42.43 1.08
N ARG A 29 0.53 -43.11 2.24
CA ARG A 29 0.91 -44.53 2.43
C ARG A 29 -0.29 -45.46 2.58
N VAL A 30 -1.43 -44.93 3.02
CA VAL A 30 -2.60 -45.71 3.41
C VAL A 30 -3.70 -45.63 2.35
N SER A 31 -4.25 -46.80 2.02
CA SER A 31 -5.43 -46.98 1.18
C SER A 31 -6.48 -47.79 1.95
N SER A 32 -7.72 -47.82 1.46
CA SER A 32 -8.82 -48.59 2.08
C SER A 32 -8.47 -50.06 2.37
N ASN A 33 -7.61 -50.67 1.56
CA ASN A 33 -7.20 -52.06 1.69
C ASN A 33 -5.98 -52.27 2.61
N THR A 34 -5.32 -51.21 3.06
CA THR A 34 -4.09 -51.28 3.88
C THR A 34 -4.23 -50.69 5.28
N LEU A 35 -5.40 -50.13 5.63
CA LEU A 35 -5.67 -49.47 6.93
C LEU A 35 -5.16 -50.26 8.15
N ALA A 36 -5.52 -51.54 8.25
CA ALA A 36 -5.14 -52.38 9.39
C ALA A 36 -3.63 -52.57 9.56
N ARG A 37 -2.83 -52.37 8.50
CA ARG A 37 -1.36 -52.50 8.56
C ARG A 37 -0.68 -51.26 9.14
N HIS A 38 -1.39 -50.15 9.24
CA HIS A 38 -0.85 -48.85 9.65
C HIS A 38 -1.52 -48.30 10.92
N GLU A 39 -2.16 -49.16 11.72
CA GLU A 39 -2.84 -48.77 12.97
C GLU A 39 -1.92 -47.99 13.92
N GLY A 40 -0.68 -48.46 14.11
CA GLY A 40 0.30 -47.80 14.99
C GLY A 40 0.66 -46.40 14.53
N LEU A 41 0.94 -46.21 13.22
CA LEU A 41 1.23 -44.90 12.65
C LEU A 41 0.02 -43.95 12.74
N MET A 42 -1.19 -44.46 12.48
CA MET A 42 -2.40 -43.66 12.59
C MET A 42 -2.66 -43.20 14.03
N LEU A 43 -2.46 -44.07 15.01
CA LEU A 43 -2.55 -43.70 16.42
C LEU A 43 -1.55 -42.61 16.78
N GLU A 44 -0.29 -42.77 16.36
CA GLU A 44 0.79 -41.81 16.60
C GLU A 44 0.46 -40.42 16.00
N VAL A 45 0.00 -40.39 14.75
CA VAL A 45 -0.39 -39.15 14.07
C VAL A 45 -1.61 -38.51 14.71
N VAL A 46 -2.64 -39.27 15.09
CA VAL A 46 -3.82 -38.72 15.78
C VAL A 46 -3.42 -38.09 17.12
N LEU A 47 -2.58 -38.76 17.92
CA LEU A 47 -2.12 -38.23 19.20
C LEU A 47 -1.26 -36.97 19.01
N CYS A 48 -0.41 -36.93 17.99
CA CYS A 48 0.36 -35.74 17.63
C CYS A 48 -0.58 -34.55 17.32
N LEU A 49 -1.63 -34.77 16.52
CA LEU A 49 -2.58 -33.74 16.14
C LEU A 49 -3.44 -33.26 17.32
N PHE A 50 -3.85 -34.17 18.22
CA PHE A 50 -4.53 -33.80 19.47
C PHE A 50 -3.64 -32.93 20.34
N THR A 51 -2.37 -33.31 20.49
CA THR A 51 -1.41 -32.56 21.30
C THR A 51 -1.17 -31.17 20.73
N ALA A 52 -1.05 -31.05 19.40
CA ALA A 52 -0.91 -29.75 18.73
C ALA A 52 -2.17 -28.87 18.88
N GLU A 53 -3.38 -29.46 18.81
CA GLU A 53 -4.63 -28.75 19.04
C GLU A 53 -4.78 -28.32 20.51
N ASP A 54 -4.47 -29.19 21.47
CA ASP A 54 -4.51 -28.89 22.92
C ASP A 54 -3.49 -27.79 23.30
N ALA A 55 -2.37 -27.72 22.59
CA ALA A 55 -1.37 -26.66 22.73
C ALA A 55 -1.78 -25.33 22.04
N GLY A 56 -2.92 -25.30 21.35
CA GLY A 56 -3.40 -24.11 20.61
C GLY A 56 -2.61 -23.80 19.34
N LEU A 57 -1.79 -24.74 18.85
CA LEU A 57 -1.00 -24.58 17.62
C LEU A 57 -1.85 -24.79 16.36
N LEU A 58 -2.94 -25.56 16.48
CA LEU A 58 -3.90 -25.82 15.42
C LEU A 58 -5.31 -25.53 15.94
N THR A 59 -6.20 -25.11 15.04
CA THR A 59 -7.61 -24.93 15.35
C THR A 59 -8.42 -25.35 14.14
N TYR A 60 -9.31 -26.32 14.31
CA TYR A 60 -10.21 -26.81 13.27
C TYR A 60 -11.46 -27.42 13.91
N ASP A 61 -12.58 -27.37 13.19
CA ASP A 61 -13.86 -27.92 13.66
C ASP A 61 -14.04 -29.35 13.14
N LEU A 62 -13.34 -30.30 13.77
CA LEU A 62 -13.42 -31.72 13.46
C LEU A 62 -13.63 -32.53 14.73
N THR A 63 -14.56 -33.48 14.69
CA THR A 63 -14.79 -34.37 15.82
C THR A 63 -13.60 -35.29 16.04
N ARG A 64 -12.99 -35.23 17.23
CA ARG A 64 -11.91 -36.13 17.63
C ARG A 64 -12.40 -37.59 17.64
N PRO A 65 -11.68 -38.52 16.99
CA PRO A 65 -11.99 -39.95 17.09
C PRO A 65 -11.75 -40.44 18.52
N ILE A 66 -12.50 -41.46 18.92
CA ILE A 66 -12.41 -42.01 20.28
C ILE A 66 -11.21 -42.96 20.37
N ILE A 67 -10.38 -42.76 21.39
CA ILE A 67 -9.29 -43.68 21.74
C ILE A 67 -9.73 -44.49 22.98
N GLN A 68 -9.81 -45.81 22.85
CA GLN A 68 -10.15 -46.74 23.94
C GLN A 68 -9.02 -47.74 24.12
N ASP A 69 -8.50 -47.87 25.34
CA ASP A 69 -7.41 -48.79 25.69
C ASP A 69 -6.20 -48.71 24.74
N GLY A 70 -5.86 -47.48 24.31
CA GLY A 70 -4.75 -47.23 23.38
C GLY A 70 -5.02 -47.66 21.94
N LYS A 71 -6.27 -47.91 21.56
CA LYS A 71 -6.69 -48.28 20.20
C LYS A 71 -7.68 -47.28 19.62
N ILE A 72 -7.68 -47.19 18.30
CA ILE A 72 -8.53 -46.30 17.53
C ILE A 72 -9.12 -47.05 16.33
N SER A 73 -10.35 -46.74 15.96
CA SER A 73 -10.93 -47.24 14.70
C SER A 73 -10.11 -46.72 13.52
N THR A 74 -9.52 -47.62 12.73
CA THR A 74 -8.64 -47.24 11.61
C THR A 74 -9.37 -46.39 10.56
N GLY A 75 -10.66 -46.64 10.34
CA GLY A 75 -11.49 -45.82 9.46
C GLY A 75 -11.73 -44.41 10.01
N GLU A 76 -12.02 -44.28 11.31
CA GLU A 76 -12.19 -42.98 11.96
C GLU A 76 -10.90 -42.18 12.01
N ALA A 77 -9.78 -42.84 12.35
CA ALA A 77 -8.46 -42.25 12.36
C ALA A 77 -8.09 -41.68 10.98
N TYR A 78 -8.24 -42.49 9.92
CA TYR A 78 -7.93 -42.04 8.56
C TYR A 78 -8.82 -40.85 8.15
N ASN A 79 -10.12 -40.92 8.40
CA ASN A 79 -11.06 -39.84 8.06
C ASN A 79 -10.73 -38.55 8.81
N TYR A 80 -10.36 -38.65 10.10
CA TYR A 80 -9.92 -37.52 10.89
C TYR A 80 -8.63 -36.89 10.32
N ILE A 81 -7.59 -37.70 10.10
CA ILE A 81 -6.30 -37.24 9.57
C ILE A 81 -6.46 -36.59 8.20
N ALA A 82 -7.21 -37.22 7.29
CA ALA A 82 -7.52 -36.66 5.97
C ALA A 82 -8.40 -35.40 6.05
N GLY A 83 -9.23 -35.28 7.09
CA GLY A 83 -9.99 -34.07 7.40
C GLY A 83 -9.08 -32.91 7.82
N VAL A 84 -8.19 -33.16 8.79
CA VAL A 84 -7.21 -32.17 9.28
C VAL A 84 -6.30 -31.72 8.14
N GLN A 85 -5.79 -32.65 7.33
CA GLN A 85 -4.95 -32.31 6.18
C GLN A 85 -5.64 -31.36 5.21
N ARG A 86 -6.89 -31.64 4.82
CA ARG A 86 -7.66 -30.78 3.92
C ARG A 86 -7.93 -29.40 4.52
N HIS A 87 -8.18 -29.35 5.83
CA HIS A 87 -8.41 -28.08 6.52
C HIS A 87 -7.14 -27.20 6.49
N VAL A 88 -6.01 -27.78 6.89
CA VAL A 88 -4.70 -27.11 6.91
C VAL A 88 -4.28 -26.67 5.50
N GLU A 89 -4.45 -27.53 4.50
CA GLU A 89 -4.20 -27.20 3.10
C GLU A 89 -5.07 -26.02 2.63
N GLY A 90 -6.35 -25.99 3.03
CA GLY A 90 -7.25 -24.88 2.74
C GLY A 90 -6.79 -23.54 3.33
N ILE A 91 -6.24 -23.54 4.55
CA ILE A 91 -5.69 -22.33 5.18
C ILE A 91 -4.46 -21.84 4.39
N ILE A 92 -3.50 -22.73 4.13
CA ILE A 92 -2.26 -22.39 3.40
C ILE A 92 -2.59 -21.84 2.01
N ALA A 93 -3.50 -22.50 1.28
CA ALA A 93 -3.90 -22.07 -0.05
C ALA A 93 -4.61 -20.69 -0.03
N LYS A 94 -5.42 -20.42 0.99
CA LYS A 94 -6.09 -19.12 1.15
C LYS A 94 -5.10 -17.99 1.40
N GLU A 95 -4.11 -18.21 2.27
CA GLU A 95 -3.07 -17.21 2.55
C GLU A 95 -2.26 -16.89 1.29
N ALA A 96 -1.82 -17.93 0.56
CA ALA A 96 -1.10 -17.75 -0.71
C ALA A 96 -1.94 -16.97 -1.76
N ALA A 97 -3.24 -17.24 -1.83
CA ALA A 97 -4.14 -16.52 -2.74
C ALA A 97 -4.30 -15.04 -2.35
N LEU A 98 -4.39 -14.74 -1.05
CA LEU A 98 -4.46 -13.36 -0.55
C LEU A 98 -3.17 -12.59 -0.82
N ASP A 99 -2.01 -13.20 -0.64
CA ASP A 99 -0.73 -12.55 -0.94
C ASP A 99 -0.56 -12.29 -2.44
N LEU A 100 -0.98 -13.24 -3.29
CA LEU A 100 -1.06 -13.03 -4.73
C LEU A 100 -1.99 -11.86 -5.08
N GLN A 101 -3.19 -11.82 -4.49
CA GLN A 101 -4.14 -10.73 -4.68
C GLN A 101 -3.51 -9.38 -4.33
N ARG A 102 -2.92 -9.25 -3.14
CA ARG A 102 -2.24 -8.01 -2.70
C ARG A 102 -1.14 -7.60 -3.66
N SER A 103 -0.33 -8.55 -4.13
CA SER A 103 0.75 -8.28 -5.09
C SER A 103 0.22 -7.76 -6.43
N LEU A 104 -0.91 -8.28 -6.90
CA LEU A 104 -1.56 -7.86 -8.14
C LEU A 104 -2.18 -6.47 -7.98
N GLU A 105 -2.89 -6.22 -6.89
CA GLU A 105 -3.47 -4.92 -6.55
C GLU A 105 -2.39 -3.83 -6.49
N ALA A 106 -1.28 -4.08 -5.80
CA ALA A 106 -0.15 -3.15 -5.74
C ALA A 106 0.45 -2.88 -7.13
N ARG A 107 0.60 -3.94 -7.95
CA ARG A 107 1.09 -3.81 -9.32
C ARG A 107 0.13 -2.98 -10.19
N PHE A 108 -1.18 -3.18 -10.04
CA PHE A 108 -2.20 -2.43 -10.79
C PHE A 108 -2.25 -0.97 -10.35
N ALA A 109 -2.23 -0.69 -9.04
CA ALA A 109 -2.19 0.67 -8.51
C ALA A 109 -0.99 1.46 -9.07
N LYS A 110 0.18 0.82 -9.12
CA LYS A 110 1.38 1.38 -9.75
C LYS A 110 1.21 1.60 -11.26
N ALA A 111 0.71 0.60 -11.99
CA ALA A 111 0.55 0.70 -13.45
C ALA A 111 -0.52 1.71 -13.89
N MET A 112 -1.56 1.89 -13.08
CA MET A 112 -2.68 2.80 -13.36
C MET A 112 -2.44 4.22 -12.83
N ASN A 113 -1.26 4.52 -12.27
CA ASN A 113 -0.99 5.78 -11.56
C ASN A 113 -2.06 6.09 -10.51
N ALA A 114 -2.73 5.09 -9.92
CA ALA A 114 -3.79 5.33 -8.93
C ALA A 114 -3.19 6.06 -7.71
N ASP A 115 -2.00 5.63 -7.27
CA ASP A 115 -1.27 6.26 -6.18
C ASP A 115 -0.31 7.39 -6.59
N TYR A 116 -0.02 7.56 -7.88
CA TYR A 116 1.03 8.47 -8.34
C TYR A 116 0.46 9.69 -9.05
N GLY A 117 0.61 10.87 -8.44
CA GLY A 117 0.36 12.16 -9.06
C GLY A 117 -0.44 13.13 -8.20
N TYR A 118 -0.22 14.42 -8.49
CA TYR A 118 -0.94 15.55 -7.93
C TYR A 118 -2.16 15.84 -8.79
N GLU A 119 -3.31 16.00 -8.14
CA GLU A 119 -4.57 16.33 -8.78
C GLU A 119 -5.18 17.53 -8.08
N LEU A 120 -5.49 18.56 -8.85
CA LEU A 120 -6.22 19.73 -8.38
C LEU A 120 -7.70 19.39 -8.34
N THR A 121 -8.42 19.81 -7.30
CA THR A 121 -9.88 19.70 -7.30
C THR A 121 -10.49 20.62 -8.37
N ASP A 122 -11.74 20.40 -8.79
CA ASP A 122 -12.43 21.31 -9.71
C ASP A 122 -12.45 22.77 -9.22
N GLY A 123 -12.48 22.97 -7.89
CA GLY A 123 -12.36 24.29 -7.27
C GLY A 123 -10.96 24.88 -7.46
N ASP A 124 -9.93 24.10 -7.16
CA ASP A 124 -8.52 24.49 -7.32
C ASP A 124 -8.17 24.79 -8.78
N VAL A 125 -8.70 24.00 -9.72
CA VAL A 125 -8.50 24.22 -11.17
C VAL A 125 -9.06 25.58 -11.60
N LYS A 126 -10.26 25.93 -11.13
CA LYS A 126 -10.88 27.25 -11.42
C LYS A 126 -10.06 28.39 -10.82
N GLU A 127 -9.61 28.23 -9.58
CA GLU A 127 -8.76 29.20 -8.89
C GLU A 127 -7.43 29.39 -9.64
N ALA A 128 -6.73 28.30 -9.97
CA ALA A 128 -5.49 28.33 -10.75
C ALA A 128 -5.67 29.05 -12.10
N GLN A 129 -6.76 28.74 -12.81
CA GLN A 129 -7.05 29.34 -14.11
C GLN A 129 -7.22 30.86 -14.01
N GLN A 130 -7.93 31.33 -12.98
CA GLN A 130 -8.08 32.77 -12.71
C GLN A 130 -6.73 33.44 -12.44
N LEU A 131 -5.91 32.85 -11.57
CA LEU A 131 -4.58 33.37 -11.24
C LEU A 131 -3.65 33.40 -12.46
N ILE A 132 -3.69 32.37 -13.30
CA ILE A 132 -2.94 32.30 -14.56
C ILE A 132 -3.39 33.41 -15.51
N ASP A 133 -4.68 33.69 -15.61
CA ASP A 133 -5.20 34.75 -16.47
C ASP A 133 -4.81 36.14 -15.97
N GLU A 134 -4.79 36.35 -14.64
CA GLU A 134 -4.27 37.58 -14.01
C GLU A 134 -2.78 37.77 -14.29
N LEU A 135 -1.97 36.73 -14.09
CA LEU A 135 -0.53 36.74 -14.38
C LEU A 135 -0.30 37.05 -15.87
N ARG A 136 -1.05 36.44 -16.78
CA ARG A 136 -0.95 36.70 -18.23
C ARG A 136 -1.23 38.16 -18.57
N LYS A 137 -2.33 38.72 -18.06
CA LYS A 137 -2.70 40.12 -18.28
C LYS A 137 -1.61 41.06 -17.78
N PHE A 138 -1.08 40.80 -16.58
CA PHE A 138 0.00 41.59 -16.01
C PHE A 138 1.25 41.54 -16.91
N ILE A 139 1.74 40.32 -17.23
CA ILE A 139 2.91 40.12 -18.08
C ILE A 139 2.77 40.82 -19.43
N GLN A 140 1.57 40.87 -20.01
CA GLN A 140 1.32 41.56 -21.28
C GLN A 140 1.28 43.10 -21.14
N SER A 141 0.77 43.60 -20.02
CA SER A 141 0.58 45.05 -19.80
C SER A 141 1.81 45.76 -19.22
N THR A 142 2.79 45.05 -18.65
CA THR A 142 3.97 45.67 -18.04
C THR A 142 5.02 46.05 -19.08
N PRO A 143 5.39 47.33 -19.23
CA PRO A 143 6.41 47.77 -20.19
C PRO A 143 7.84 47.40 -19.76
N ASP A 144 8.10 47.29 -18.46
CA ASP A 144 9.43 47.05 -17.89
C ASP A 144 9.94 45.60 -18.04
N ILE A 145 9.17 44.74 -18.71
CA ILE A 145 9.55 43.37 -19.05
C ILE A 145 10.03 43.34 -20.51
N SER A 146 11.29 42.95 -20.73
CA SER A 146 11.82 42.79 -22.09
C SER A 146 11.06 41.73 -22.88
N ASP A 147 11.01 41.88 -24.21
CA ASP A 147 10.24 40.98 -25.08
C ASP A 147 10.67 39.51 -24.96
N ASP A 148 11.97 39.23 -24.85
CA ASP A 148 12.46 37.87 -24.64
C ASP A 148 12.00 37.29 -23.29
N HIS A 149 12.05 38.09 -22.22
CA HIS A 149 11.60 37.64 -20.91
C HIS A 149 10.09 37.42 -20.88
N ARG A 150 9.32 38.32 -21.52
CA ARG A 150 7.87 38.23 -21.67
C ARG A 150 7.47 36.94 -22.39
N ARG A 151 8.12 36.64 -23.52
CA ARG A 151 7.91 35.39 -24.27
C ARG A 151 8.15 34.15 -23.41
N ARG A 152 9.30 34.10 -22.71
CA ARG A 152 9.65 32.97 -21.83
C ARG A 152 8.67 32.75 -20.67
N LEU A 153 8.12 33.83 -20.10
CA LEU A 153 7.11 33.76 -19.04
C LEU A 153 5.77 33.26 -19.58
N LEU A 154 5.35 33.74 -20.74
CA LEU A 154 4.11 33.30 -21.40
C LEU A 154 4.17 31.81 -21.78
N GLU A 155 5.29 31.35 -22.34
CA GLU A 155 5.52 29.93 -22.66
C GLU A 155 5.38 29.02 -21.41
N ARG A 156 5.91 29.46 -20.27
CA ARG A 156 5.79 28.71 -19.01
C ARG A 156 4.38 28.73 -18.45
N LEU A 157 3.71 29.86 -18.55
CA LEU A 157 2.35 30.04 -18.07
C LEU A 157 1.38 29.17 -18.89
N GLU A 158 1.58 29.05 -20.21
CA GLU A 158 0.89 28.08 -21.06
C GLU A 158 1.21 26.63 -20.69
N ALA A 159 2.48 26.33 -20.40
CA ALA A 159 2.89 25.00 -19.97
C ALA A 159 2.20 24.57 -18.66
N VAL A 160 2.07 25.48 -17.68
CA VAL A 160 1.30 25.24 -16.44
C VAL A 160 -0.19 25.07 -16.76
N GLN A 161 -0.78 25.97 -17.55
CA GLN A 161 -2.20 25.91 -17.90
C GLN A 161 -2.57 24.58 -18.58
N SER A 162 -1.69 24.06 -19.44
CA SER A 162 -1.91 22.80 -20.16
C SER A 162 -1.98 21.56 -19.25
N GLU A 163 -1.56 21.69 -17.99
CA GLU A 163 -1.49 20.60 -17.00
C GLU A 163 -2.60 20.67 -15.95
N LEU A 164 -3.27 21.81 -15.75
CA LEU A 164 -4.24 22.00 -14.66
C LEU A 164 -5.37 20.95 -14.64
N HIS A 165 -5.83 20.51 -15.81
CA HIS A 165 -6.95 19.56 -15.94
C HIS A 165 -6.50 18.09 -15.96
N LYS A 166 -5.24 17.80 -15.62
CA LYS A 166 -4.65 16.47 -15.70
C LYS A 166 -4.12 16.07 -14.33
N LYS A 167 -4.03 14.76 -14.11
CA LYS A 167 -3.18 14.22 -13.05
C LYS A 167 -1.72 14.48 -13.41
N MET A 168 -1.02 15.23 -12.58
CA MET A 168 0.36 15.67 -12.81
C MET A 168 1.34 14.77 -12.07
N SER A 169 2.45 14.39 -12.69
CA SER A 169 3.52 13.63 -11.99
C SER A 169 4.38 14.52 -11.08
N SER A 170 4.35 15.84 -11.28
CA SER A 170 5.08 16.83 -10.49
C SER A 170 4.35 18.18 -10.50
N LEU A 171 4.55 19.00 -9.47
CA LEU A 171 4.10 20.39 -9.40
C LEU A 171 5.20 21.41 -9.76
N ASP A 172 6.37 20.93 -10.22
CA ASP A 172 7.55 21.77 -10.49
C ASP A 172 7.26 22.94 -11.43
N ARG A 173 6.40 22.75 -12.43
CA ARG A 173 6.06 23.83 -13.36
C ARG A 173 5.37 25.00 -12.66
N ILE A 174 4.51 24.70 -11.69
CA ILE A 174 3.86 25.72 -10.87
C ILE A 174 4.91 26.40 -9.98
N TYR A 175 5.73 25.62 -9.26
CA TYR A 175 6.77 26.20 -8.39
C TYR A 175 7.76 27.09 -9.16
N CYS A 176 8.28 26.62 -10.29
CA CYS A 176 9.19 27.40 -11.14
C CYS A 176 8.54 28.70 -11.65
N LEU A 177 7.27 28.68 -12.06
CA LEU A 177 6.55 29.89 -12.48
C LEU A 177 6.48 30.92 -11.34
N THR A 178 6.22 30.48 -10.11
CA THR A 178 6.11 31.37 -8.94
C THR A 178 7.46 31.99 -8.53
N ILE A 179 8.56 31.25 -8.71
CA ILE A 179 9.92 31.76 -8.52
C ILE A 179 10.25 32.81 -9.59
N GLU A 180 9.96 32.53 -10.86
CA GLU A 180 10.18 33.50 -11.93
C GLU A 180 9.33 34.75 -11.78
N ALA A 181 8.10 34.60 -11.29
CA ALA A 181 7.26 35.73 -10.95
C ALA A 181 7.89 36.62 -9.85
N SER A 182 8.55 36.00 -8.88
CA SER A 182 9.28 36.74 -7.83
C SER A 182 10.45 37.55 -8.41
N ILE A 183 11.14 37.02 -9.42
CA ILE A 183 12.22 37.73 -10.14
C ILE A 183 11.68 38.94 -10.91
N VAL A 184 10.54 38.79 -11.60
CA VAL A 184 9.88 39.90 -12.31
C VAL A 184 9.44 40.98 -11.32
N ALA A 185 8.90 40.60 -10.16
CA ALA A 185 8.51 41.55 -9.14
C ALA A 185 9.70 42.40 -8.65
N GLY A 186 10.87 41.81 -8.48
CA GLY A 186 12.10 42.53 -8.14
C GLY A 186 12.54 43.55 -9.21
N LYS A 187 12.19 43.33 -10.49
CA LYS A 187 12.49 44.27 -11.58
C LYS A 187 11.48 45.40 -11.71
N VAL A 188 10.20 45.08 -11.52
CA VAL A 188 9.07 46.01 -11.73
C VAL A 188 8.76 46.85 -10.48
N GLY A 189 9.23 46.42 -9.30
CA GLY A 189 9.10 47.17 -8.05
C GLY A 189 7.65 47.19 -7.53
N GLU A 190 7.22 48.31 -6.97
CA GLU A 190 5.92 48.42 -6.29
C GLU A 190 4.71 48.12 -7.19
N ASN A 191 4.85 48.34 -8.50
CA ASN A 191 3.81 48.05 -9.49
C ASN A 191 3.55 46.54 -9.64
N ALA A 192 4.44 45.67 -9.13
CA ALA A 192 4.31 44.23 -9.19
C ALA A 192 3.43 43.61 -8.10
N LYS A 193 2.87 44.39 -7.17
CA LYS A 193 2.05 43.87 -6.07
C LYS A 193 0.94 42.91 -6.53
N PRO A 194 0.12 43.21 -7.56
CA PRO A 194 -0.93 42.29 -8.02
C PRO A 194 -0.34 40.99 -8.58
N PHE A 195 0.75 41.09 -9.32
CA PHE A 195 1.44 39.95 -9.91
C PHE A 195 2.06 39.02 -8.86
N LEU A 196 2.71 39.59 -7.85
CA LEU A 196 3.27 38.84 -6.73
C LEU A 196 2.17 38.19 -5.90
N SER A 197 1.01 38.85 -5.75
CA SER A 197 -0.15 38.27 -5.07
C SER A 197 -0.66 37.03 -5.80
N ALA A 198 -0.84 37.11 -7.12
CA ALA A 198 -1.29 35.97 -7.92
C ALA A 198 -0.28 34.81 -7.91
N ALA A 199 1.02 35.12 -7.99
CA ALA A 199 2.08 34.11 -7.87
C ALA A 199 2.09 33.43 -6.50
N LYS A 200 1.91 34.18 -5.41
CA LYS A 200 1.81 33.61 -4.05
C LYS A 200 0.60 32.70 -3.90
N ALA A 201 -0.55 33.10 -4.42
CA ALA A 201 -1.75 32.26 -4.38
C ALA A 201 -1.55 30.95 -5.17
N LEU A 202 -0.93 31.02 -6.35
CA LEU A 202 -0.64 29.84 -7.16
C LEU A 202 0.36 28.90 -6.47
N PHE A 203 1.36 29.46 -5.79
CA PHE A 203 2.28 28.70 -4.95
C PHE A 203 1.54 27.98 -3.81
N GLN A 204 0.66 28.68 -3.09
CA GLN A 204 -0.11 28.10 -2.00
C GLN A 204 -1.03 26.97 -2.46
N LEU A 205 -1.58 27.09 -3.67
CA LEU A 205 -2.37 26.04 -4.30
C LEU A 205 -1.53 24.77 -4.50
N ALA A 206 -0.37 24.89 -5.15
CA ALA A 206 0.55 23.77 -5.35
C ALA A 206 1.00 23.16 -4.01
N TRP A 207 1.32 24.01 -3.02
CA TRP A 207 1.71 23.53 -1.71
C TRP A 207 0.60 22.74 -1.02
N ARG A 208 -0.65 23.22 -1.04
CA ARG A 208 -1.80 22.52 -0.45
C ARG A 208 -2.01 21.15 -1.09
N THR A 209 -1.90 21.06 -2.41
CA THR A 209 -2.00 19.78 -3.15
C THR A 209 -0.86 18.83 -2.78
N HIS A 210 0.36 19.34 -2.66
CA HIS A 210 1.53 18.55 -2.26
C HIS A 210 1.40 18.06 -0.81
N ALA A 211 1.11 18.97 0.12
CA ALA A 211 0.94 18.70 1.53
C ALA A 211 -0.15 17.65 1.78
N HIS A 212 -1.30 17.77 1.11
CA HIS A 212 -2.36 16.77 1.22
C HIS A 212 -1.92 15.39 0.72
N LYS A 213 -1.18 15.33 -0.39
CA LYS A 213 -0.68 14.08 -0.95
C LYS A 213 0.30 13.36 -0.03
N GLU A 214 1.12 14.13 0.69
CA GLU A 214 2.13 13.63 1.65
C GLU A 214 1.56 13.45 3.07
N GLY A 215 0.25 13.62 3.27
CA GLY A 215 -0.41 13.40 4.57
C GLY A 215 -0.19 14.51 5.61
N LEU A 216 0.22 15.72 5.19
CA LEU A 216 0.34 16.86 6.08
C LEU A 216 -1.03 17.46 6.45
N PRO A 217 -1.15 18.12 7.62
CA PRO A 217 -2.39 18.77 8.04
C PRO A 217 -2.92 19.80 7.04
N SER A 218 -4.25 19.89 6.91
CA SER A 218 -4.95 20.89 6.09
C SER A 218 -4.76 22.30 6.66
N GLY A 219 -3.65 22.93 6.31
CA GLY A 219 -3.23 24.23 6.85
C GLY A 219 -1.74 24.34 7.09
N ALA A 220 -0.98 23.25 6.92
CA ALA A 220 0.47 23.29 6.93
C ALA A 220 0.96 24.34 5.94
N LEU A 221 1.79 25.28 6.39
CA LEU A 221 2.52 26.21 5.54
C LEU A 221 3.89 25.62 5.22
N PRO A 222 4.50 25.94 4.06
CA PRO A 222 5.85 25.50 3.77
C PRO A 222 6.82 26.18 4.75
N PRO A 223 7.60 25.42 5.54
CA PRO A 223 8.53 25.99 6.52
C PRO A 223 9.53 26.96 5.88
N LEU A 224 9.90 26.72 4.61
CA LEU A 224 10.81 27.56 3.83
C LEU A 224 10.35 29.02 3.68
N LEU A 225 9.05 29.30 3.80
CA LEU A 225 8.50 30.65 3.66
C LEU A 225 8.34 31.38 4.99
N GLY A 226 8.63 30.72 6.13
CA GLY A 226 8.65 31.33 7.45
C GLY A 226 10.00 31.95 7.80
N ASN A 227 10.03 32.78 8.85
CA ASN A 227 11.28 33.26 9.45
C ASN A 227 11.84 32.30 10.52
N ASP A 228 11.11 31.24 10.85
CA ASP A 228 11.49 30.26 11.86
C ASP A 228 12.28 29.10 11.22
N ILE A 229 13.47 28.84 11.75
CA ILE A 229 14.41 27.82 11.24
C ILE A 229 14.02 26.43 11.76
N GLU A 230 13.23 26.35 12.83
CA GLU A 230 12.72 25.10 13.39
C GLU A 230 11.35 24.77 12.75
N PRO A 231 11.22 23.64 12.03
CA PRO A 231 9.92 23.24 11.49
C PRO A 231 8.96 22.87 12.63
N PRO A 232 7.67 23.22 12.55
CA PRO A 232 6.69 22.83 13.56
C PRO A 232 6.62 21.30 13.65
N ALA A 233 6.52 20.79 14.87
CA ALA A 233 6.32 19.36 15.11
C ALA A 233 5.02 18.90 14.43
N LEU A 234 5.07 17.71 13.83
CA LEU A 234 3.87 17.04 13.34
C LEU A 234 3.22 16.35 14.55
N ASP A 235 2.00 16.77 14.91
CA ASP A 235 1.15 16.07 15.89
C ASP A 235 0.54 14.80 15.30
#